data_AF-A0A2V1IT58-F1
#
_entry.id   AF-A0A2V1IT58-F1
#
_cell.length_a   1.000
_cell.length_b   1.000
_cell.length_c   1.000
_cell.angle_alpha   90.00
_cell.angle_beta   90.00
_cell.angle_gamma   90.00
#
_symmetry.space_group_name_H-M   'P 1'
#
loop_
_entity.id
_entity.type
_entity.pdbx_description
1 polymer ?
#
loop_
_entity_poly.entity_id
_entity_poly.type
_entity_poly.pdbx_seq_one_letter_code
_entity_poly.pdbx_strand_id
1 'polypeptide(L)' 'MENQPKPVKELTYNQAIGELDSILRTMQSDSCDIDKLTAYTRRATELLRECRSRLTATDEELRSILEGLENN' A
#
# COMPACT_ATOMS: atom_id res chain seq x y z
N MET A 1 18.80 2.48 -17.72
CA MET A 1 17.64 1.67 -18.14
C MET A 1 16.64 1.70 -16.99
N GLU A 2 15.50 2.31 -17.27
CA GLU A 2 14.24 2.54 -16.53
C GLU A 2 14.14 2.16 -15.03
N ASN A 3 14.26 3.18 -14.16
CA ASN A 3 13.83 3.15 -12.76
C ASN A 3 12.31 3.43 -12.65
N GLN A 4 11.46 2.56 -13.19
CA GLN A 4 10.02 2.65 -12.94
C GLN A 4 9.62 1.87 -11.67
N PRO A 5 8.76 2.43 -10.81
CA PRO A 5 8.28 1.73 -9.63
C PRO A 5 7.42 0.54 -10.05
N LYS A 6 7.65 -0.62 -9.42
CA LYS A 6 6.91 -1.86 -9.72
C LYS A 6 5.40 -1.68 -9.57
N PRO A 7 4.55 -2.40 -10.32
CA PRO A 7 3.10 -2.38 -10.12
C PRO A 7 2.75 -2.71 -8.67
N VAL A 8 1.83 -1.96 -8.06
CA VAL A 8 1.48 -2.12 -6.63
C VAL A 8 1.00 -3.55 -6.32
N LYS A 9 0.33 -4.21 -7.27
CA LYS A 9 -0.13 -5.59 -7.15
C LYS A 9 1.01 -6.61 -7.00
N GLU A 10 2.20 -6.31 -7.50
CA GLU A 10 3.37 -7.18 -7.42
C GLU A 10 4.17 -6.97 -6.13
N LEU A 11 3.82 -5.96 -5.32
CA LEU A 11 4.47 -5.70 -4.05
C LEU A 11 3.92 -6.63 -2.97
N THR A 12 4.78 -7.03 -2.04
CA THR A 12 4.35 -7.54 -0.73
C THR A 12 3.80 -6.38 0.11
N TYR A 13 3.01 -6.69 1.14
CA TYR A 13 2.47 -5.67 2.05
C TYR A 13 3.59 -4.80 2.66
N ASN A 14 4.67 -5.45 3.12
CA ASN A 14 5.82 -4.74 3.70
C ASN A 14 6.54 -3.83 2.69
N GLN A 15 6.65 -4.26 1.43
CA GLN A 15 7.21 -3.42 0.38
C GLN A 15 6.31 -2.21 0.08
N ALA A 16 4.99 -2.41 0.03
CA ALA A 16 4.04 -1.33 -0.21
C ALA A 16 4.07 -0.27 0.92
N ILE A 17 4.15 -0.70 2.18
CA ILE A 17 4.30 0.21 3.32
C ILE A 17 5.66 0.92 3.32
N GLY A 18 6.76 0.20 3.03
CA GLY A 18 8.08 0.82 2.93
C GLY A 18 8.18 1.85 1.80
N GLU A 19 7.51 1.61 0.68
CA GLU A 19 7.40 2.59 -0.40
C GLU A 19 6.56 3.80 0.03
N LEU A 20 5.43 3.59 0.72
CA LEU A 20 4.60 4.67 1.25
C LEU A 20 5.36 5.58 2.22
N ASP A 21 6.14 5.00 3.14
CA ASP A 21 7.00 5.77 4.06
C ASP A 21 8.04 6.61 3.32
N SER A 22 8.63 6.04 2.26
CA SER A 22 9.61 6.74 1.42
C SER A 22 8.97 7.91 0.67
N ILE A 23 7.74 7.73 0.18
CA ILE A 23 6.95 8.78 -0.45
C ILE A 23 6.66 9.91 0.56
N LEU A 24 6.20 9.57 1.76
CA LEU A 24 5.90 10.56 2.81
C LEU A 24 7.14 11.39 3.18
N ARG A 25 8.29 10.73 3.37
CA ARG A 25 9.56 11.42 3.64
C ARG A 25 9.96 12.38 2.52
N THR A 26 9.73 11.98 1.27
CA THR A 26 10.04 12.81 0.10
C THR A 26 9.12 14.02 0.02
N MET A 27 7.82 13.83 0.25
CA MET A 27 6.82 14.90 0.27
C MET A 27 7.07 15.93 1.39
N GLN A 28 7.59 15.48 2.52
CA GLN A 28 7.94 16.34 3.66
C GLN A 28 9.29 17.07 3.50
N SER A 29 10.06 16.75 2.47
CA SER A 29 11.35 17.40 2.23
C SER A 29 11.17 18.78 1.58
N ASP A 30 12.05 19.71 1.94
CA ASP A 30 12.06 21.08 1.40
C ASP A 30 12.38 21.15 -0.11
N SER A 31 12.71 20.02 -0.73
CA SER A 31 13.06 19.88 -2.15
C SER A 31 11.92 19.33 -3.02
N CYS A 32 10.72 19.13 -2.45
CA CYS A 32 9.60 18.57 -3.19
C CYS A 32 8.95 19.62 -4.12
N ASP A 33 9.04 19.35 -5.42
CA ASP A 33 8.34 20.12 -6.45
C ASP A 33 6.83 19.83 -6.45
N ILE A 34 6.00 20.80 -6.80
CA ILE A 34 4.53 20.70 -6.77
C ILE A 34 4.00 19.66 -7.77
N ASP A 35 4.66 19.51 -8.91
CA ASP A 35 4.33 18.48 -9.91
C ASP A 35 4.64 17.07 -9.37
N LYS A 36 5.71 16.94 -8.60
CA LYS A 36 6.07 15.68 -7.92
C LYS A 36 5.09 15.36 -6.80
N LEU A 37 4.57 16.36 -6.09
CA LEU A 37 3.59 16.17 -5.02
C LEU A 37 2.32 15.46 -5.53
N THR A 38 1.84 15.84 -6.71
CA THR A 38 0.68 15.19 -7.34
C THR A 38 0.98 13.74 -7.71
N ALA A 39 2.15 13.46 -8.29
CA ALA A 39 2.56 12.11 -8.65
C ALA A 39 2.71 11.21 -7.40
N TYR A 40 3.36 11.71 -6.35
CA TYR A 40 3.50 11.02 -5.08
C TYR A 40 2.16 10.74 -4.40
N THR A 41 1.24 11.71 -4.42
CA THR A 41 -0.10 11.52 -3.86
C THR A 41 -0.88 10.43 -4.59
N ARG A 42 -0.80 10.38 -5.92
CA ARG A 42 -1.42 9.31 -6.73
C ARG A 42 -0.86 7.94 -6.36
N ARG A 43 0.47 7.83 -6.32
CA ARG A 43 1.15 6.58 -5.97
C ARG A 43 0.83 6.12 -4.54
N ALA A 44 0.87 7.03 -3.57
CA ALA A 44 0.48 6.75 -2.18
C ALA A 44 -0.98 6.24 -2.10
N THR A 45 -1.89 6.83 -2.86
CA THR A 45 -3.30 6.41 -2.91
C THR A 45 -3.44 4.99 -3.47
N GLU A 46 -2.67 4.63 -4.50
CA GLU A 46 -2.65 3.26 -5.04
C GLU A 46 -2.14 2.25 -4.00
N LEU A 47 -1.02 2.55 -3.34
CA LEU A 47 -0.45 1.73 -2.27
C LEU A 47 -1.45 1.52 -1.13
N LEU A 48 -2.10 2.59 -0.68
CA LEU A 48 -3.09 2.53 0.40
C LEU A 48 -4.32 1.69 0.01
N ARG A 49 -4.80 1.81 -1.23
CA ARG A 49 -5.93 1.02 -1.72
C ARG A 49 -5.60 -0.47 -1.72
N GLU A 50 -4.43 -0.85 -2.20
CA GLU A 50 -3.99 -2.24 -2.20
C GLU A 50 -3.82 -2.77 -0.77
N CYS A 51 -3.13 -2.03 0.10
CA CYS A 51 -2.95 -2.42 1.50
C CYS A 51 -4.30 -2.64 2.19
N ARG A 52 -5.27 -1.74 1.98
CA ARG A 52 -6.62 -1.90 2.54
C ARG A 52 -7.33 -3.12 1.98
N SER A 53 -7.25 -3.34 0.67
CA SER A 53 -7.88 -4.53 0.04
C SER A 53 -7.35 -5.82 0.64
N ARG A 54 -6.04 -5.92 0.88
CA ARG A 54 -5.42 -7.11 1.49
C ARG A 54 -5.85 -7.30 2.94
N LEU A 55 -5.86 -6.23 3.73
CA LEU A 55 -6.32 -6.30 5.12
C LEU A 55 -7.78 -6.74 5.22
N THR A 56 -8.65 -6.21 4.36
CA THR A 56 -10.06 -6.64 4.31
C THR A 56 -10.19 -8.11 3.93
N ALA A 57 -9.46 -8.56 2.91
CA ALA A 57 -9.49 -9.98 2.52
C ALA A 57 -8.97 -10.91 3.62
N THR A 58 -7.87 -10.52 4.31
CA THR A 58 -7.37 -11.28 5.46
C THR A 58 -8.37 -11.30 6.61
N ASP A 59 -9.04 -10.19 6.92
CA ASP A 59 -10.06 -10.14 7.99
C ASP A 59 -11.24 -11.07 7.67
N GLU A 60 -11.73 -11.06 6.43
CA GLU A 60 -12.80 -11.93 5.97
C GLU A 60 -12.43 -13.42 6.05
N GLU A 61 -11.22 -13.77 5.62
CA GLU A 61 -10.70 -15.14 5.70
C GLU A 61 -10.58 -15.61 7.16
N LEU A 62 -10.05 -14.76 8.04
CA LEU A 62 -9.93 -15.07 9.46
C LEU A 62 -11.30 -15.26 10.12
N ARG A 63 -12.29 -14.42 9.81
CA ARG A 63 -13.66 -14.59 10.31
C ARG A 63 -14.25 -15.92 9.88
N SER A 64 -14.10 -16.29 8.60
CA SER A 64 -14.62 -17.56 8.09
C SER A 64 -13.97 -18.77 8.78
N ILE A 65 -12.67 -18.72 9.05
CA ILE A 65 -11.95 -19.77 9.80
C ILE A 65 -12.51 -19.89 11.21
N LEU A 66 -12.69 -18.77 11.91
CA LEU A 66 -13.20 -18.75 13.29
C LEU A 66 -14.65 -19.25 13.37
N GLU A 67 -15.51 -18.83 12.46
CA GLU A 67 -16.89 -19.33 12.36
C GLU A 67 -16.94 -20.85 12.14
N GLY A 68 -16.01 -21.41 11.35
CA GLY A 68 -15.89 -22.85 11.15
C GLY A 68 -15.49 -23.63 12.41
N LEU A 69 -14.75 -22.97 13.33
CA LEU A 69 -14.37 -23.54 14.63
C LEU A 69 -15.49 -23.45 15.67
N GLU A 70 -16.30 -22.39 15.65
CA GLU A 70 -17.42 -22.20 16.60
C GLU A 70 -18.65 -23.07 16.27
N ASN A 71 -18.79 -23.52 15.02
CA ASN A 71 -19.89 -24.38 14.56
C ASN A 71 -19.59 -25.90 14.64
N ASN A 72 -18.53 -26.29 15.35
CA ASN A 72 -18.20 -27.69 15.71
C ASN A 72 -18.22 -27.87 17.24
#